data_AF-A0A931MIV0-F1
#
_entry.id   AF-A0A931MIV0-F1
#
_cell.length_a   1.000
_cell.length_b   1.000
_cell.length_c   1.000
_cell.angle_alpha   90.00
_cell.angle_beta   90.00
_cell.angle_gamma   90.00
#
_symmetry.space_group_name_H-M   'P 1'
#
loop_
_entity.id
_entity.type
_entity.pdbx_description
1 polymer ?
#
loop_
_entity_poly.entity_id
_entity_poly.type
_entity_poly.pdbx_seq_one_letter_code
_entity_poly.pdbx_strand_id
1 'polypeptide(L)'
;MKAARNPPAAAATFGIPIPWNLASDQQRQQLAVATESACAVFRGFEAIRKIQERAAHQALHTYSTAAEKLKGPCDPQDVMGIQSHLMRFDMESATQYWQQLAAATMEMQAQLMNCGTHLINTDAVLEAVRAPLMGEH
;
A
#
# COMPACT_ATOMS: atom_id res chain seq x y z
N MET A 1 -8.40 -13.80 -76.64
CA MET A 1 -8.59 -12.82 -75.55
C MET A 1 -8.19 -13.48 -74.24
N LYS A 2 -7.01 -13.13 -73.69
CA LYS A 2 -6.50 -13.62 -72.40
C LYS A 2 -6.83 -12.56 -71.35
N ALA A 3 -7.72 -12.88 -70.41
CA ALA A 3 -7.99 -12.01 -69.26
C ALA A 3 -7.00 -12.35 -68.13
N ALA A 4 -6.05 -11.45 -67.88
CA ALA A 4 -5.18 -11.51 -66.71
C ALA A 4 -5.98 -11.06 -65.48
N ARG A 5 -6.16 -11.97 -64.51
CA ARG A 5 -6.72 -11.66 -63.19
C ARG A 5 -5.55 -11.65 -62.20
N ASN A 6 -5.01 -10.47 -61.91
CA ASN A 6 -4.09 -10.29 -60.79
C ASN A 6 -4.91 -10.31 -59.48
N PRO A 7 -4.53 -11.07 -58.44
CA PRO A 7 -5.04 -10.84 -57.10
C PRO A 7 -4.31 -9.64 -56.48
N PRO A 8 -5.00 -8.65 -55.87
CA PRO A 8 -4.34 -7.66 -55.04
C PRO A 8 -3.74 -8.35 -53.80
N ALA A 9 -2.50 -7.97 -53.54
CA ALA A 9 -1.67 -8.45 -52.46
C ALA A 9 -2.34 -8.29 -51.09
N ALA A 10 -1.98 -9.20 -50.20
CA ALA A 10 -2.33 -9.18 -48.78
C ALA A 10 -2.09 -7.78 -48.19
N ALA A 11 -3.18 -7.14 -47.74
CA ALA A 11 -3.07 -6.06 -46.77
C ALA A 11 -2.69 -6.70 -45.43
N ALA A 12 -1.38 -6.87 -45.24
CA ALA A 12 -0.80 -7.14 -43.95
C ALA A 12 -1.34 -6.09 -42.98
N THR A 13 -1.95 -6.58 -41.90
CA THR A 13 -2.32 -5.77 -40.74
C THR A 13 -1.05 -5.11 -40.21
N PHE A 14 -0.77 -3.88 -40.64
CA PHE A 14 0.31 -3.08 -40.05
C PHE A 14 -0.15 -2.69 -38.65
N GLY A 15 0.27 -3.49 -37.67
CA GLY A 15 0.30 -3.07 -36.28
C GLY A 15 1.06 -1.76 -36.21
N ILE A 16 0.44 -0.74 -35.64
CA ILE A 16 1.03 0.57 -35.41
C ILE A 16 2.38 0.33 -34.69
N PRO A 17 3.53 0.71 -35.26
CA PRO A 17 4.80 0.56 -34.56
C PRO A 17 4.79 1.56 -33.41
N ILE A 18 4.56 1.06 -32.20
CA ILE A 18 4.78 1.86 -30.98
C ILE A 18 6.27 2.22 -30.99
N PRO A 19 6.65 3.51 -30.94
CA PRO A 19 8.03 3.92 -30.80
C PRO A 19 8.68 3.15 -29.65
N TRP A 20 9.80 2.48 -29.90
CA TRP A 20 10.52 1.67 -28.91
C TRP A 20 10.76 2.44 -27.59
N ASN A 21 10.99 3.75 -27.69
CA ASN A 21 11.12 4.66 -26.55
C ASN A 21 9.87 4.69 -25.66
N LEU A 22 8.66 4.71 -26.24
CA LEU A 22 7.41 4.69 -25.47
C LEU A 22 7.20 3.36 -24.76
N ALA A 23 7.53 2.23 -25.41
CA ALA A 23 7.44 0.91 -24.78
C ALA A 23 8.44 0.75 -23.61
N SER A 24 9.69 1.21 -23.80
CA SER A 24 10.69 1.20 -22.73
C SER A 24 10.38 2.17 -21.59
N ASP A 25 9.78 3.33 -21.90
CA ASP A 25 9.35 4.31 -20.91
C ASP A 25 8.20 3.78 -20.07
N GLN A 26 7.24 3.10 -20.69
CA GLN A 26 6.13 2.45 -19.99
C GLN A 26 6.63 1.35 -19.04
N GLN A 27 7.58 0.51 -19.47
CA GLN A 27 8.16 -0.52 -18.60
C GLN A 27 8.92 0.10 -17.42
N ARG A 28 9.66 1.19 -17.65
CA ARG A 28 10.35 1.94 -16.59
C ARG A 28 9.35 2.51 -15.58
N GLN A 29 8.24 3.09 -16.04
CA GLN A 29 7.19 3.63 -15.18
C GLN A 29 6.50 2.53 -14.36
N GLN A 30 6.19 1.38 -14.96
CA GLN A 30 5.61 0.23 -14.25
C GLN A 30 6.54 -0.28 -13.13
N LEU A 31 7.84 -0.38 -13.41
CA LEU A 31 8.83 -0.79 -12.40
C LEU A 31 8.98 0.25 -11.28
N ALA A 32 8.93 1.54 -11.61
CA ALA A 32 8.96 2.61 -10.62
C ALA A 32 7.77 2.52 -9.67
N VAL A 33 6.55 2.39 -10.20
CA VAL A 33 5.33 2.23 -9.40
C VAL A 33 5.36 0.96 -8.54
N ALA A 34 5.83 -0.16 -9.09
CA ALA A 34 5.99 -1.40 -8.33
C ALA A 34 6.96 -1.22 -7.16
N THR A 35 8.08 -0.53 -7.39
CA THR A 35 9.10 -0.26 -6.36
C THR A 35 8.56 0.68 -5.28
N GLU A 36 7.88 1.76 -5.67
CA GLU A 36 7.25 2.70 -4.73
C GLU A 36 6.17 2.01 -3.89
N SER A 37 5.37 1.14 -4.52
CA SER A 37 4.35 0.33 -3.83
C SER A 37 4.98 -0.60 -2.80
N ALA A 38 6.06 -1.29 -3.17
CA ALA A 38 6.79 -2.15 -2.23
C ALA A 38 7.34 -1.35 -1.04
N CYS A 39 7.88 -0.13 -1.28
CA CYS A 39 8.31 0.76 -0.20
C CYS A 39 7.15 1.16 0.72
N ALA A 40 5.98 1.50 0.17
CA ALA A 40 4.79 1.83 0.97
C ALA A 40 4.36 0.67 1.87
N VAL A 41 4.34 -0.56 1.33
CA VAL A 41 4.02 -1.78 2.09
C VAL A 41 5.04 -2.00 3.22
N PHE A 42 6.34 -1.92 2.93
CA PHE A 42 7.36 -2.15 3.94
C PHE A 42 7.32 -1.11 5.07
N ARG A 43 7.07 0.17 4.74
CA ARG A 43 6.85 1.21 5.75
C ARG A 43 5.60 0.93 6.59
N GLY A 44 4.52 0.49 5.97
CA GLY A 44 3.30 0.06 6.67
C GLY A 44 3.58 -1.07 7.65
N PHE A 45 4.30 -2.12 7.22
CA PHE A 45 4.70 -3.22 8.10
C PHE A 45 5.62 -2.79 9.23
N GLU A 46 6.54 -1.85 8.98
CA GLU A 46 7.38 -1.27 10.02
C GLU A 46 6.55 -0.51 11.07
N ALA A 47 5.58 0.30 10.63
CA ALA A 47 4.68 1.04 11.52
C ALA A 47 3.85 0.08 12.39
N ILE A 48 3.28 -0.96 11.79
CA ILE A 48 2.53 -2.00 12.51
C ILE A 48 3.41 -2.71 13.54
N ARG A 49 4.64 -3.07 13.17
CA ARG A 49 5.59 -3.73 14.09
C ARG A 49 5.91 -2.84 15.30
N LYS A 50 6.10 -1.54 15.09
CA LYS A 50 6.32 -0.56 16.18
C LYS A 50 5.10 -0.45 17.09
N ILE A 51 3.88 -0.50 16.55
CA ILE A 51 2.64 -0.51 17.35
C ILE A 51 2.57 -1.77 18.22
N GLN A 52 2.82 -2.94 17.64
CA GLN A 52 2.84 -4.22 18.35
C GLN A 52 3.91 -4.24 19.45
N GLU A 53 5.12 -3.79 19.14
CA GLU A 53 6.23 -3.71 20.08
C GLU A 53 5.90 -2.80 21.27
N ARG A 54 5.32 -1.62 21.02
CA ARG A 54 4.91 -0.69 22.08
C ARG A 54 3.84 -1.31 22.98
N ALA A 55 2.81 -1.93 22.38
CA ALA A 55 1.74 -2.58 23.12
C ALA A 55 2.28 -3.73 24.01
N ALA A 56 3.19 -4.54 23.48
CA ALA A 56 3.83 -5.62 24.22
C ALA A 56 4.66 -5.10 25.41
N HIS A 57 5.49 -4.07 25.20
CA HIS A 57 6.27 -3.46 26.27
C HIS A 57 5.39 -2.88 27.38
N GLN A 58 4.32 -2.17 27.01
CA GLN A 58 3.41 -1.59 27.97
C GLN A 58 2.70 -2.67 28.79
N ALA A 59 2.21 -3.73 28.15
CA ALA A 59 1.60 -4.86 28.84
C ALA A 59 2.60 -5.55 29.79
N LEU A 60 3.81 -5.86 29.31
CA LEU A 60 4.85 -6.48 30.14
C LEU A 60 5.15 -5.65 31.39
N HIS A 61 5.34 -4.34 31.24
CA HIS A 61 5.61 -3.45 32.36
C HIS A 61 4.46 -3.40 33.38
N THR A 62 3.22 -3.28 32.90
CA THR A 62 2.04 -3.23 33.79
C THR A 62 1.88 -4.54 34.55
N TYR A 63 1.97 -5.67 33.85
CA TYR A 63 1.82 -6.99 34.47
C TYR A 63 3.00 -7.36 35.37
N SER A 64 4.24 -6.99 35.02
CA SER A 64 5.39 -7.21 35.90
C SER A 64 5.25 -6.40 37.19
N THR A 65 4.80 -5.15 37.10
CA THR A 65 4.56 -4.29 38.27
C THR A 65 3.47 -4.88 39.16
N ALA A 66 2.37 -5.36 38.59
CA ALA A 66 1.31 -6.03 39.33
C ALA A 66 1.80 -7.33 40.00
N ALA A 67 2.58 -8.14 39.27
CA ALA A 67 3.15 -9.37 39.80
C ALA A 67 4.10 -9.11 40.99
N GLU A 68 4.96 -8.09 40.90
CA GLU A 68 5.84 -7.72 42.02
C GLU A 68 5.04 -7.24 43.24
N LYS A 69 3.97 -6.46 43.04
CA LYS A 69 3.08 -6.05 44.14
C LYS A 69 2.45 -7.26 44.82
N LEU A 70 1.95 -8.22 44.06
CA LEU A 70 1.30 -9.42 44.57
C LEU A 70 2.25 -10.37 45.34
N LYS A 71 3.57 -10.26 45.13
CA LYS A 71 4.56 -11.01 45.91
C LYS A 71 4.78 -10.42 47.31
N GLY A 72 4.44 -9.15 47.52
CA GLY A 72 4.54 -8.49 48.82
C GLY A 72 3.32 -8.77 49.72
N PRO A 73 3.33 -8.29 50.97
CA PRO A 73 2.14 -8.29 51.81
C PRO A 73 1.01 -7.49 51.12
N CYS A 74 -0.15 -8.11 50.93
CA CYS A 74 -1.32 -7.51 50.30
C CYS A 74 -2.58 -7.94 51.05
N ASP A 75 -3.44 -6.97 51.37
CA ASP A 75 -4.76 -7.26 51.92
C ASP A 75 -5.75 -7.59 50.78
N PRO A 76 -6.90 -8.24 51.06
CA PRO A 76 -7.88 -8.57 50.03
C PRO A 76 -8.36 -7.37 49.19
N GLN A 77 -8.38 -6.17 49.77
CA GLN A 77 -8.73 -4.94 49.05
C GLN A 77 -7.66 -4.54 48.03
N ASP A 78 -6.37 -4.76 48.34
CA ASP A 78 -5.27 -4.44 47.43
C ASP A 78 -5.30 -5.36 46.21
N VAL A 79 -5.59 -6.65 46.41
CA VAL A 79 -5.73 -7.63 45.32
C VAL A 79 -6.87 -7.24 44.37
N MET A 80 -8.02 -6.86 44.92
CA MET A 80 -9.15 -6.38 44.10
C MET A 80 -8.81 -5.08 43.35
N GLY A 81 -8.07 -4.18 44.00
CA GLY A 81 -7.54 -2.97 43.38
C GLY A 81 -6.65 -3.29 42.18
N ILE A 82 -5.68 -4.20 42.35
CA ILE A 82 -4.78 -4.67 41.30
C ILE A 82 -5.56 -5.31 40.15
N GLN A 83 -6.52 -6.20 40.45
CA GLN A 83 -7.33 -6.86 39.42
C GLN A 83 -8.16 -5.85 38.61
N SER A 84 -8.83 -4.90 39.28
CA SER A 84 -9.62 -3.87 38.60
C SER A 84 -8.76 -2.95 37.73
N HIS A 85 -7.52 -2.67 38.18
CA HIS A 85 -6.55 -1.90 37.42
C HIS A 85 -6.12 -2.63 36.16
N LEU A 86 -5.76 -3.93 36.26
CA LEU A 86 -5.38 -4.75 35.11
C LEU A 86 -6.52 -4.88 34.10
N MET A 87 -7.75 -5.11 34.56
CA MET A 87 -8.91 -5.23 33.67
C MET A 87 -9.18 -3.92 32.90
N ARG A 88 -9.07 -2.77 33.57
CA ARG A 88 -9.20 -1.46 32.91
C ARG A 88 -8.07 -1.26 31.89
N PHE A 89 -6.84 -1.57 32.29
CA PHE A 89 -5.68 -1.50 31.41
C PHE A 89 -5.88 -2.34 30.14
N ASP A 90 -6.28 -3.60 30.26
CA ASP A 90 -6.48 -4.48 29.11
C ASP A 90 -7.52 -3.90 28.14
N MET A 91 -8.63 -3.39 28.66
CA MET A 91 -9.70 -2.81 27.84
C MET A 91 -9.24 -1.56 27.09
N GLU A 92 -8.57 -0.64 27.80
CA GLU A 92 -8.06 0.61 27.22
C GLU A 92 -6.94 0.35 26.22
N SER A 93 -5.96 -0.49 26.58
CA SER A 93 -4.82 -0.81 25.73
C SER A 93 -5.23 -1.60 24.50
N ALA A 94 -6.18 -2.54 24.61
CA ALA A 94 -6.71 -3.24 23.43
C ALA A 94 -7.39 -2.27 22.47
N THR A 95 -8.22 -1.36 22.99
CA THR A 95 -8.91 -0.35 22.18
C THR A 95 -7.91 0.54 21.44
N GLN A 96 -6.90 1.06 22.16
CA GLN A 96 -5.85 1.91 21.58
C GLN A 96 -5.02 1.15 20.54
N TYR A 97 -4.66 -0.11 20.82
CA TYR A 97 -3.93 -0.95 19.88
C TYR A 97 -4.68 -1.13 18.56
N TRP A 98 -5.98 -1.46 18.63
CA TRP A 98 -6.81 -1.63 17.43
C TRP A 98 -6.97 -0.34 16.64
N GLN A 99 -7.16 0.80 17.31
CA GLN A 99 -7.22 2.10 16.65
C GLN A 99 -5.93 2.45 15.92
N GLN A 100 -4.77 2.24 16.57
CA GLN A 100 -3.47 2.49 15.95
C GLN A 100 -3.21 1.55 14.76
N LEU A 101 -3.59 0.28 14.88
CA LEU A 101 -3.45 -0.71 13.80
C LEU A 101 -4.31 -0.34 12.59
N ALA A 102 -5.56 0.07 12.83
CA ALA A 102 -6.46 0.53 11.77
C ALA A 102 -5.89 1.77 11.07
N ALA A 103 -5.41 2.75 11.83
CA ALA A 103 -4.81 3.97 11.28
C ALA A 103 -3.58 3.65 10.40
N ALA A 104 -2.65 2.82 10.88
CA ALA A 104 -1.46 2.43 10.12
C ALA A 104 -1.81 1.67 8.84
N THR A 105 -2.85 0.84 8.88
CA THR A 105 -3.33 0.10 7.71
C THR A 105 -3.96 1.04 6.68
N MET A 106 -4.79 2.00 7.13
CA MET A 106 -5.39 3.01 6.25
C MET A 106 -4.32 3.90 5.60
N GLU A 107 -3.29 4.29 6.35
CA GLU A 107 -2.17 5.08 5.82
C GLU A 107 -1.39 4.30 4.75
N MET A 108 -1.09 3.03 5.00
CA MET A 108 -0.45 2.15 4.01
C MET A 108 -1.29 2.04 2.73
N GLN A 109 -2.61 1.86 2.86
CA GLN A 109 -3.52 1.79 1.72
C GLN A 109 -3.56 3.10 0.93
N ALA A 110 -3.59 4.25 1.62
CA ALA A 110 -3.56 5.56 0.99
C ALA A 110 -2.25 5.79 0.21
N GLN A 111 -1.11 5.39 0.77
CA GLN A 111 0.19 5.47 0.08
C GLN A 111 0.21 4.58 -1.17
N LEU A 112 -0.33 3.36 -1.09
CA LEU A 112 -0.44 2.46 -2.25
C LEU A 112 -1.30 3.05 -3.37
N MET A 113 -2.44 3.65 -3.03
CA MET A 113 -3.28 4.33 -4.02
C MET A 113 -2.54 5.48 -4.70
N ASN A 114 -1.72 6.22 -3.94
CA ASN A 114 -0.96 7.33 -4.48
C ASN A 114 0.13 6.90 -5.48
N CYS A 115 0.74 5.72 -5.30
CA CYS A 115 1.70 5.16 -6.26
C CYS A 115 1.06 4.94 -7.66
N GLY A 116 -0.23 4.59 -7.71
CA GLY A 116 -0.95 4.34 -8.97
C GLY A 116 -1.39 5.60 -9.72
N THR A 117 -1.56 6.73 -9.02
CA THR A 117 -2.08 7.98 -9.61
C THR A 117 -1.16 8.53 -10.71
N HIS A 118 0.14 8.28 -10.63
CA HIS A 118 1.12 8.71 -11.64
C HIS A 118 0.99 8.02 -13.00
N LEU A 119 0.32 6.85 -13.06
CA LEU A 119 0.06 6.14 -14.32
C LEU A 119 -1.20 6.65 -15.05
N ILE A 120 -2.13 7.28 -14.34
CA ILE A 120 -3.41 7.76 -14.90
C ILE A 120 -3.25 9.11 -15.62
N ASN A 121 -2.12 9.79 -15.43
CA ASN A 121 -1.79 11.04 -16.12
C ASN A 121 -1.30 10.79 -17.57
N THR A 122 -2.14 10.07 -18.32
CA THR A 122 -1.99 9.67 -19.72
C THR A 122 -2.30 10.82 -20.69
N ASP A 123 -2.34 12.06 -20.23
CA ASP A 123 -2.57 13.23 -21.08
C ASP A 123 -1.46 13.37 -22.15
N ALA A 124 -0.24 12.92 -21.84
CA ALA A 124 0.85 12.88 -22.81
C ALA A 124 0.63 11.85 -23.94
N VAL A 125 -0.09 10.75 -23.68
CA VAL A 125 -0.42 9.74 -24.71
C VAL A 125 -1.58 10.21 -25.57
N LEU A 126 -2.57 10.88 -24.96
CA LEU A 126 -3.70 11.47 -25.69
C LEU A 126 -3.26 12.62 -26.60
N GLU A 127 -2.33 13.46 -26.16
CA GLU A 127 -1.78 14.55 -26.99
C GLU A 127 -0.85 14.02 -28.11
N ALA A 128 -0.05 12.98 -27.84
CA ALA A 128 0.77 12.34 -28.88
C ALA A 128 -0.06 11.62 -29.96
N VAL A 129 -1.24 11.11 -29.62
CA VAL A 129 -2.19 10.49 -30.57
C VAL A 129 -3.04 11.55 -31.31
N ARG A 130 -3.18 12.76 -30.78
CA ARG A 130 -3.93 13.87 -31.40
C ARG A 130 -3.11 14.62 -32.47
N ALA A 131 -1.79 14.68 -32.33
CA ALA A 131 -0.88 15.39 -33.24
C ALA A 131 -0.91 14.96 -34.73
N PRO A 132 -1.20 13.70 -35.13
CA PRO A 132 -1.21 13.32 -36.55
C PRO A 132 -2.48 13.72 -37.32
N LEU A 133 -3.53 14.22 -36.65
CA LEU A 133 -4.85 14.46 -37.28
C LEU A 133 -5.09 15.90 -37.73
N MET A 134 -4.13 16.81 -37.57
CA MET A 134 -4.27 18.24 -37.93
C MET A 134 -3.25 18.72 -38.96
N GLY A 135 -2.58 17.81 -39.66
CA GLY A 135 -1.64 18.13 -40.73
C GLY A 135 -1.97 17.35 -41.99
N GLU A 136 -2.95 17.84 -42.76
CA GLU A 136 -3.05 17.82 -44.23
C GLU A 136 -4.51 18.06 -44.65
N HIS A 137 -4.82 19.33 -44.95
CA HIS A 137 -5.60 19.75 -46.12
C HIS A 137 -5.54 21.27 -46.28
#